data_AF-A0A8S2V5B1-F1
#
_entry.id   AF-A0A8S2V5B1-F1
#
_cell.length_a   1.000
_cell.length_b   1.000
_cell.length_c   1.000
_cell.angle_alpha   90.00
_cell.angle_beta   90.00
_cell.angle_gamma   90.00
#
_symmetry.space_group_name_H-M   'P 1'
#
loop_
_entity.id
_entity.type
_entity.pdbx_description
1 polymer ?
#
loop_
_entity_poly.entity_id
_entity_poly.type
_entity_poly.pdbx_seq_one_letter_code
_entity_poly.pdbx_strand_id
1 'polypeptide(L)'
;VLHSSNCPTSYDNLSVNVFRDTDATRRLNPTQQDISAATMVMKIRRSQNNRDIDRLCRFLNSLEVDNAPKSMKAVQKNLSRQENLNINWESYKICSKCGQTYPIKCSECTKCKEKKLVEFYLYSIENQLQHLLSTNGVYKSLQNERKKNVEIFSQTTYGQILKETDENSFTMIINADGVVTPNQNISLWPFILMINEVPIPQRRYTENIIIAGVIPAKVKPNNIVFEACLDLITEDLQLIENGQQYYISDLDATDTLHFFTIASCTDKPAEALMENVVVYNAEYGCPKCFTPGEIFHGERGLGNKIKKFHIRVFPYGDIEDRTQDKCTEIVRDMEDEKLSKPRRGHS
;
A
#
# COMPACT_ATOMS: atom_id res chain seq x y z
N VAL A 1 41.47 -24.26 -4.90
CA VAL A 1 42.14 -23.41 -3.90
C VAL A 1 41.22 -22.23 -3.64
N LEU A 2 40.50 -22.30 -2.52
CA LEU A 2 39.59 -21.27 -2.04
C LEU A 2 40.44 -20.10 -1.52
N HIS A 3 40.24 -18.90 -2.06
CA HIS A 3 40.69 -17.68 -1.40
C HIS A 3 39.48 -16.91 -0.89
N SER A 4 39.27 -17.07 0.41
CA SER A 4 38.50 -16.21 1.29
C SER A 4 38.99 -14.76 1.20
N SER A 5 38.08 -13.83 0.91
CA SER A 5 38.28 -12.41 1.20
C SER A 5 37.17 -11.94 2.13
N ASN A 6 37.61 -11.26 3.18
CA ASN A 6 36.89 -11.00 4.40
C ASN A 6 35.72 -10.04 4.19
N CYS A 7 34.56 -10.42 4.71
CA CYS A 7 33.41 -9.55 4.92
C CYS A 7 33.71 -8.65 6.14
N PRO A 8 33.69 -7.30 6.02
CA PRO A 8 33.79 -6.45 7.19
C PRO A 8 32.44 -6.46 7.92
N THR A 9 32.38 -7.19 9.02
CA THR A 9 31.35 -7.04 10.04
C THR A 9 31.62 -5.73 10.80
N SER A 10 30.97 -4.65 10.39
CA SER A 10 30.80 -3.45 11.21
C SER A 10 29.32 -3.04 11.21
N TYR A 11 28.50 -3.86 11.86
CA TYR A 11 27.20 -3.44 12.38
C TYR A 11 27.41 -2.95 13.82
N ASP A 12 28.13 -1.85 13.96
CA ASP A 12 28.18 -1.09 15.20
C ASP A 12 28.13 0.40 14.81
N ASN A 13 27.23 1.14 15.47
CA ASN A 13 27.01 2.59 15.38
C ASN A 13 25.89 3.12 14.47
N LEU A 14 24.69 2.54 14.56
CA LEU A 14 23.45 3.34 14.52
C LEU A 14 22.70 3.11 15.83
N SER A 15 23.23 3.77 16.86
CA SER A 15 22.68 3.87 18.20
C SER A 15 21.26 4.44 18.18
N VAL A 16 20.34 3.67 18.76
CA VAL A 16 19.28 4.09 19.67
C VAL A 16 19.24 5.61 19.91
N ASN A 17 18.39 6.32 19.18
CA ASN A 17 17.94 7.67 19.51
C ASN A 17 16.41 7.71 19.59
N VAL A 18 15.84 6.72 20.27
CA VAL A 18 14.61 6.90 21.04
C VAL A 18 15.10 6.78 22.48
N PHE A 19 14.99 7.84 23.28
CA PHE A 19 15.60 8.02 24.62
C PHE A 19 17.05 8.52 24.68
N ARG A 20 17.33 9.69 24.10
CA ARG A 20 18.33 10.61 24.67
C ARG A 20 17.81 12.04 24.60
N ASP A 21 16.82 12.30 25.44
CA ASP A 21 16.67 13.64 26.02
C ASP A 21 17.45 13.62 27.33
N THR A 22 18.61 14.26 27.31
CA THR A 22 19.39 14.55 28.50
C THR A 22 18.83 15.81 29.13
N ASP A 23 17.72 15.67 29.85
CA ASP A 23 17.40 16.56 30.97
C ASP A 23 16.48 15.85 31.96
N ALA A 24 16.96 15.75 33.20
CA ALA A 24 16.26 15.32 34.42
C ALA A 24 15.44 14.02 34.36
N THR A 25 16.07 12.92 34.76
CA THR A 25 15.46 11.65 35.17
C THR A 25 14.31 11.82 36.18
N ARG A 26 13.07 11.82 35.69
CA ARG A 26 11.96 11.10 36.34
C ARG A 26 11.79 9.79 35.58
N ARG A 27 12.21 8.66 36.16
CA ARG A 27 11.78 7.34 35.67
C ARG A 27 10.27 7.26 35.91
N LEU A 28 9.49 7.67 34.93
CA LEU A 28 8.07 7.37 34.90
C LEU A 28 7.96 5.84 34.79
N ASN A 29 7.24 5.21 35.72
CA ASN A 29 6.93 3.80 35.60
C ASN A 29 6.17 3.61 34.28
N PRO A 30 6.62 2.70 33.39
CA PRO A 30 5.97 2.50 32.11
C PRO A 30 4.52 2.11 32.34
N THR A 31 3.63 2.79 31.62
CA THR A 31 2.20 2.51 31.70
C THR A 31 1.92 1.13 31.11
N GLN A 32 0.74 0.59 31.42
CA GLN A 32 0.28 -0.67 30.81
C GLN A 32 0.21 -0.58 29.28
N GLN A 33 0.00 0.63 28.74
CA GLN A 33 -0.01 0.90 27.31
C GLN A 33 1.41 0.86 26.73
N ASP A 34 2.39 1.50 27.39
CA ASP A 34 3.78 1.50 26.93
C ASP A 34 4.32 0.06 26.80
N ILE A 35 4.04 -0.78 27.81
CA ILE A 35 4.44 -2.19 27.78
C ILE A 35 3.68 -2.96 26.70
N SER A 36 2.39 -2.67 26.50
CA SER A 36 1.58 -3.29 25.44
C SER A 36 2.08 -2.90 24.04
N ALA A 37 2.46 -1.65 23.84
CA ALA A 37 3.02 -1.13 22.59
C ALA A 37 4.39 -1.77 22.32
N ALA A 38 5.29 -1.78 23.30
CA ALA A 38 6.58 -2.46 23.20
C ALA A 38 6.43 -3.95 22.87
N THR A 39 5.45 -4.62 23.49
CA THR A 39 5.11 -6.03 23.21
C THR A 39 4.65 -6.23 21.78
N MET A 40 3.82 -5.31 21.26
CA MET A 40 3.34 -5.35 19.87
C MET A 40 4.46 -5.04 18.86
N VAL A 41 5.34 -4.08 19.17
CA VAL A 41 6.54 -3.81 18.36
C VAL A 41 7.44 -5.04 18.31
N MET A 42 7.66 -5.71 19.44
CA MET A 42 8.43 -6.95 19.47
C MET A 42 7.77 -8.05 18.65
N LYS A 43 6.44 -8.17 18.72
CA LYS A 43 5.67 -9.10 17.90
C LYS A 43 5.92 -8.87 16.41
N ILE A 44 5.81 -7.62 15.97
CA ILE A 44 5.95 -7.24 14.55
C ILE A 44 7.39 -7.42 14.09
N ARG A 45 8.36 -6.80 14.79
CA ARG A 45 9.78 -6.82 14.40
C ARG A 45 10.41 -8.21 14.44
N ARG A 46 9.87 -9.12 15.25
CA ARG A 46 10.37 -10.50 15.38
C ARG A 46 9.41 -11.54 14.81
N SER A 47 8.40 -11.12 14.04
CA SER A 47 7.39 -11.98 13.41
C SER A 47 6.80 -13.05 14.35
N GLN A 48 6.53 -12.68 15.61
CA GLN A 48 6.08 -13.63 16.64
C GLN A 48 4.58 -13.94 16.51
N ASN A 49 4.20 -15.19 16.75
CA ASN A 49 2.78 -15.57 16.81
C ASN A 49 2.15 -15.15 18.15
N ASN A 50 0.83 -15.31 18.30
CA ASN A 50 0.12 -14.89 19.53
C ASN A 50 0.55 -15.70 20.76
N ARG A 51 0.91 -16.97 20.58
CA ARG A 51 1.33 -17.86 21.67
C ARG A 51 2.66 -17.42 22.29
N ASP A 52 3.59 -16.95 21.46
CA ASP A 52 4.88 -16.45 21.93
C ASP A 52 4.73 -15.12 22.67
N ILE A 53 3.80 -14.26 22.24
CA ILE A 53 3.43 -13.06 23.00
C ILE A 53 2.74 -13.41 24.32
N ASP A 54 1.86 -14.41 24.35
CA ASP A 54 1.27 -14.89 25.60
C ASP A 54 2.32 -15.48 26.56
N ARG A 55 3.40 -16.09 26.04
CA ARG A 55 4.54 -16.55 26.86
C ARG A 55 5.33 -15.36 27.41
N LEU A 56 5.62 -14.35 26.58
CA LEU A 56 6.28 -13.12 27.02
C LEU A 56 5.48 -12.40 28.09
N CYS A 57 4.17 -12.24 27.89
CA CYS A 57 3.26 -11.67 28.89
C CYS A 57 3.36 -12.41 30.22
N ARG A 58 3.28 -13.76 30.19
CA ARG A 58 3.43 -14.59 31.39
C ARG A 58 4.79 -14.44 32.05
N PHE A 59 5.86 -14.36 31.26
CA PHE A 59 7.22 -14.15 31.75
C PHE A 59 7.35 -12.79 32.47
N LEU A 60 6.87 -11.70 31.85
CA LEU A 60 6.85 -10.37 32.46
C LEU A 60 6.06 -10.36 33.78
N ASN A 61 4.89 -11.02 33.81
CA ASN A 61 4.10 -11.15 35.04
C ASN A 61 4.81 -12.00 36.10
N SER A 62 5.57 -13.03 35.71
CA SER A 62 6.37 -13.85 36.66
C SER A 62 7.57 -13.11 37.26
N LEU A 63 8.02 -12.06 36.58
CA LEU A 63 9.04 -11.13 37.07
C LEU A 63 8.44 -9.97 37.86
N GLU A 64 7.13 -9.99 38.13
CA GLU A 64 6.40 -8.92 38.84
C GLU A 64 6.60 -7.54 38.19
N VAL A 65 6.72 -7.51 36.86
CA VAL A 65 6.80 -6.24 36.12
C VAL A 65 5.45 -5.52 36.25
N ASP A 66 5.47 -4.36 36.89
CA ASP A 66 4.31 -3.49 37.03
C ASP A 66 3.64 -3.23 35.68
N ASN A 67 2.30 -3.22 35.68
CA ASN A 67 1.48 -2.92 34.51
C ASN A 67 1.61 -3.91 33.33
N ALA A 68 2.34 -5.02 33.47
CA ALA A 68 2.51 -5.99 32.39
C ALA A 68 1.15 -6.56 31.91
N PRO A 69 0.91 -6.61 30.57
CA PRO A 69 -0.30 -7.21 30.04
C PRO A 69 -0.32 -8.72 30.32
N LYS A 70 -1.49 -9.27 30.63
CA LYS A 70 -1.64 -10.69 31.00
C LYS A 70 -1.66 -11.64 29.81
N SER A 71 -1.92 -11.13 28.61
CA SER A 71 -2.05 -11.91 27.37
C SER A 71 -2.02 -10.99 26.16
N MET A 72 -1.87 -11.57 24.96
CA MET A 72 -2.05 -10.91 23.68
C MET A 72 -3.43 -10.23 23.58
N LYS A 73 -4.49 -10.83 24.13
CA LYS A 73 -5.82 -10.20 24.18
C LYS A 73 -5.81 -8.92 25.04
N ALA A 74 -5.08 -8.94 26.16
CA ALA A 74 -4.91 -7.74 26.99
C ALA A 74 -4.08 -6.68 26.26
N VAL A 75 -3.00 -7.07 25.58
CA VAL A 75 -2.21 -6.18 24.70
C VAL A 75 -3.13 -5.50 23.69
N GLN A 76 -3.92 -6.27 22.94
CA GLN A 76 -4.87 -5.74 21.94
C GLN A 76 -5.88 -4.78 22.58
N LYS A 77 -6.46 -5.14 23.72
CA LYS A 77 -7.43 -4.29 24.43
C LYS A 77 -6.82 -2.99 24.95
N ASN A 78 -5.56 -3.03 25.39
CA ASN A 78 -4.86 -1.86 25.91
C ASN A 78 -4.47 -0.90 24.78
N LEU A 79 -4.13 -1.44 23.61
CA LEU A 79 -3.85 -0.66 22.40
C LEU A 79 -5.13 -0.13 21.75
N SER A 80 -6.22 -0.91 21.76
CA SER A 80 -7.53 -0.46 21.24
C SER A 80 -8.20 0.58 22.14
N ARG A 81 -7.69 0.80 23.36
CA ARG A 81 -8.14 1.87 24.27
C ARG A 81 -7.52 3.23 23.96
N GLN A 82 -6.57 3.31 23.02
CA GLN A 82 -6.39 4.57 22.33
C GLN A 82 -7.59 4.75 21.37
N GLU A 83 -8.54 5.56 21.82
CA GLU A 83 -9.41 6.31 20.90
C GLU A 83 -8.61 7.28 20.01
N ASN A 84 -7.28 7.37 20.17
CA ASN A 84 -6.40 8.32 19.48
C ASN A 84 -5.08 7.66 19.01
N LEU A 85 -5.13 6.52 18.32
CA LEU A 85 -4.25 6.46 17.14
C LEU A 85 -4.92 7.42 16.18
N ASN A 86 -4.37 8.63 16.03
CA ASN A 86 -4.92 9.74 15.23
C ASN A 86 -4.94 9.44 13.71
N ILE A 87 -5.03 8.15 13.36
CA ILE A 87 -5.24 7.65 12.03
C ILE A 87 -6.76 7.62 11.87
N ASN A 88 -7.32 8.77 11.46
CA ASN A 88 -8.69 8.84 10.97
C ASN A 88 -8.77 7.85 9.80
N TRP A 89 -9.50 6.77 10.00
CA TRP A 89 -9.86 5.86 8.94
C TRP A 89 -11.38 5.83 8.82
N GLU A 90 -11.83 5.80 7.59
CA GLU A 90 -13.22 5.65 7.24
C GLU A 90 -13.45 4.26 6.67
N SER A 91 -14.68 3.80 6.73
CA SER A 91 -15.00 2.47 6.25
C SER A 91 -16.23 2.45 5.37
N TYR A 92 -16.03 1.80 4.24
CA TYR A 92 -16.95 1.75 3.14
C TYR A 92 -17.34 0.30 2.86
N LYS A 93 -18.56 0.15 2.37
CA LYS A 93 -19.02 -1.06 1.70
C LYS A 93 -19.28 -0.74 0.24
N ILE A 94 -18.67 -1.51 -0.64
CA ILE A 94 -18.66 -1.28 -2.07
C ILE A 94 -19.39 -2.42 -2.76
N CYS A 95 -20.36 -2.09 -3.59
CA CYS A 95 -21.10 -3.09 -4.36
C CYS A 95 -20.22 -3.71 -5.44
N SER A 96 -20.02 -5.03 -5.40
CA SER A 96 -19.19 -5.73 -6.41
C SER A 96 -19.74 -5.71 -7.84
N LYS A 97 -21.00 -5.31 -8.04
CA LYS A 97 -21.65 -5.28 -9.35
C LYS A 97 -21.70 -3.89 -9.98
N CYS A 98 -21.87 -2.83 -9.19
CA CYS A 98 -22.09 -1.49 -9.73
C CYS A 98 -21.19 -0.40 -9.15
N GLY A 99 -20.26 -0.76 -8.24
CA GLY A 99 -19.30 0.19 -7.67
C GLY A 99 -19.87 1.13 -6.62
N GLN A 100 -21.19 1.16 -6.42
CA GLN A 100 -21.80 2.07 -5.45
C GLN A 100 -21.20 1.87 -4.05
N THR A 101 -20.72 2.97 -3.48
CA THR A 101 -20.13 3.05 -2.15
C THR A 101 -21.20 3.40 -1.12
N TYR A 102 -21.05 2.85 0.08
CA TYR A 102 -21.93 3.09 1.22
C TYR A 102 -21.12 3.16 2.51
N PRO A 103 -21.58 3.88 3.53
CA PRO A 103 -21.08 3.71 4.88
C PRO A 103 -21.26 2.26 5.37
N ILE A 104 -20.38 1.78 6.27
CA ILE A 104 -20.27 0.36 6.70
C ILE A 104 -21.58 -0.34 7.10
N LYS A 105 -22.64 0.39 7.47
CA LYS A 105 -23.92 -0.15 7.94
C LYS A 105 -24.80 -0.76 6.84
N CYS A 106 -24.40 -0.66 5.58
CA CYS A 106 -25.17 -1.21 4.47
C CYS A 106 -25.07 -2.75 4.38
N SER A 107 -26.18 -3.46 4.20
CA SER A 107 -26.20 -4.92 4.01
C SER A 107 -26.51 -5.35 2.57
N GLU A 108 -27.02 -4.43 1.75
CA GLU A 108 -27.43 -4.70 0.38
C GLU A 108 -27.34 -3.43 -0.46
N CYS A 109 -26.88 -3.55 -1.71
CA CYS A 109 -26.83 -2.43 -2.62
C CYS A 109 -28.25 -1.91 -2.96
N THR A 110 -28.51 -0.64 -2.68
CA THR A 110 -29.81 0.00 -2.98
C THR A 110 -30.12 0.08 -4.47
N LYS A 111 -29.08 0.23 -5.32
CA LYS A 111 -29.18 0.39 -6.78
C LYS A 111 -29.46 -0.91 -7.53
N CYS A 112 -28.74 -1.99 -7.21
CA CYS A 112 -28.83 -3.26 -7.95
C CYS A 112 -29.23 -4.48 -7.11
N LYS A 113 -29.57 -4.28 -5.82
CA LYS A 113 -30.02 -5.32 -4.87
C LYS A 113 -29.00 -6.44 -4.63
N GLU A 114 -27.74 -6.20 -4.99
CA GLU A 114 -26.63 -7.12 -4.76
C GLU A 114 -26.28 -7.18 -3.26
N LYS A 115 -26.17 -8.39 -2.72
CA LYS A 115 -25.81 -8.63 -1.31
C LYS A 115 -24.30 -8.77 -1.12
N LYS A 116 -23.56 -9.06 -2.19
CA LYS A 116 -22.10 -9.10 -2.17
C LYS A 116 -21.53 -7.68 -2.14
N LEU A 117 -21.30 -7.21 -0.91
CA LEU A 117 -20.58 -5.98 -0.63
C LEU A 117 -19.16 -6.30 -0.17
N VAL A 118 -18.19 -5.54 -0.65
CA VAL A 118 -16.79 -5.63 -0.27
C VAL A 118 -16.48 -4.50 0.70
N GLU A 119 -15.78 -4.81 1.79
CA GLU A 119 -15.34 -3.79 2.74
C GLU A 119 -14.07 -3.10 2.22
N PHE A 120 -14.00 -1.79 2.44
CA PHE A 120 -12.84 -0.98 2.15
C PHE A 120 -12.58 -0.04 3.33
N TYR A 121 -11.33 0.03 3.77
CA TYR A 121 -10.89 0.89 4.86
C TYR A 121 -10.02 1.98 4.24
N LEU A 122 -10.53 3.21 4.21
CA LEU A 122 -9.83 4.39 3.69
C LEU A 122 -9.07 5.02 4.85
N TYR A 123 -7.83 5.41 4.62
CA TYR A 123 -6.94 6.00 5.63
C TYR A 123 -6.54 7.40 5.19
N SER A 124 -6.68 8.39 6.08
CA SER A 124 -6.29 9.77 5.77
C SER A 124 -4.81 9.85 5.37
N ILE A 125 -4.57 10.23 4.12
CA ILE A 125 -3.21 10.42 3.59
C ILE A 125 -2.57 11.63 4.25
N GLU A 126 -3.34 12.71 4.40
CA GLU A 126 -2.93 13.96 5.05
C GLU A 126 -2.41 13.74 6.47
N ASN A 127 -3.14 13.00 7.31
CA ASN A 127 -2.72 12.74 8.69
C ASN A 127 -1.41 11.95 8.76
N GLN A 128 -1.20 11.00 7.84
CA GLN A 128 0.05 10.23 7.78
C GLN A 128 1.22 11.11 7.34
N LEU A 129 1.00 12.00 6.37
CA LEU A 129 2.00 13.00 5.98
C LEU A 129 2.33 13.96 7.12
N GLN A 130 1.33 14.46 7.84
CA GLN A 130 1.54 15.30 9.02
C GLN A 130 2.38 14.57 10.08
N HIS A 131 2.11 13.28 10.34
CA HIS A 131 2.92 12.49 11.28
C HIS A 131 4.37 12.36 10.82
N LEU A 132 4.59 12.08 9.53
CA LEU A 132 5.92 11.95 8.93
C LEU A 132 6.71 13.27 9.03
N LEU A 133 6.09 14.41 8.72
CA LEU A 133 6.71 15.74 8.77
C LEU A 133 6.91 16.27 10.19
N SER A 134 6.19 15.73 11.17
CA SER A 134 6.41 16.01 12.60
C SER A 134 7.69 15.35 13.13
N THR A 135 8.30 14.45 12.37
CA THR A 135 9.56 13.78 12.74
C THR A 135 10.76 14.62 12.33
N ASN A 136 11.61 14.97 13.29
CA ASN A 136 12.81 15.78 13.05
C ASN A 136 13.79 15.10 12.07
N GLY A 137 14.34 15.89 11.16
CA GLY A 137 15.23 15.53 10.07
C GLY A 137 14.55 15.07 8.79
N VAL A 138 13.25 14.76 8.81
CA VAL A 138 12.56 14.18 7.64
C VAL A 138 12.43 15.19 6.51
N TYR A 139 11.93 16.39 6.79
CA TYR A 139 11.70 17.40 5.76
C TYR A 139 13.01 17.84 5.07
N LYS A 140 14.07 18.09 5.86
CA LYS A 140 15.41 18.39 5.34
C LYS A 140 15.97 17.24 4.50
N SER A 141 15.71 15.99 4.90
CA SER A 141 16.10 14.81 4.12
C SER A 141 15.40 14.79 2.76
N LEU A 142 14.07 15.00 2.74
CA LEU A 142 13.28 15.08 1.51
C LEU A 142 13.80 16.19 0.60
N GLN A 143 14.01 17.39 1.13
CA GLN A 143 14.52 18.53 0.36
C GLN A 143 15.90 18.28 -0.24
N ASN A 144 16.81 17.68 0.53
CA ASN A 144 18.15 17.35 0.04
C ASN A 144 18.10 16.31 -1.08
N GLU A 145 17.25 15.29 -0.94
CA GLU A 145 17.10 14.26 -1.96
C GLU A 145 16.40 14.80 -3.22
N ARG A 146 15.42 15.70 -3.05
CA ARG A 146 14.78 16.42 -4.16
C ARG A 146 15.82 17.15 -5.02
N LYS A 147 16.71 17.93 -4.39
CA LYS A 147 17.78 18.67 -5.09
C LYS A 147 18.69 17.74 -5.88
N LYS A 148 19.11 16.61 -5.30
CA LYS A 148 19.89 15.58 -6.01
C LYS A 148 19.10 14.99 -7.18
N ASN A 149 17.82 14.70 -6.99
CA ASN A 149 16.97 14.09 -8.01
C ASN A 149 16.80 15.02 -9.22
N VAL A 150 16.64 16.33 -9.01
CA VAL A 150 16.58 17.33 -10.09
C VAL A 150 17.83 17.28 -10.98
N GLU A 151 19.02 17.14 -10.38
CA GLU A 151 20.28 17.07 -11.10
C GLU A 151 20.45 15.72 -11.83
N ILE A 152 20.33 14.61 -11.09
CA ILE A 152 20.57 13.25 -11.58
C ILE A 152 19.58 12.86 -12.68
N PHE A 153 18.30 13.21 -12.50
CA PHE A 153 17.21 12.81 -13.41
C PHE A 153 16.82 13.93 -14.39
N SER A 154 17.65 14.95 -14.54
CA SER A 154 17.39 16.19 -15.30
C SER A 154 16.92 16.00 -16.75
N GLN A 155 17.23 14.86 -17.38
CA GLN A 155 16.85 14.50 -18.76
C GLN A 155 15.65 13.55 -18.86
N THR A 156 15.04 13.19 -17.74
CA THR A 156 13.88 12.30 -17.69
C THR A 156 12.60 13.11 -17.45
N THR A 157 11.45 12.52 -17.77
CA THR A 157 10.14 13.11 -17.43
C THR A 157 10.01 13.41 -15.93
N TYR A 158 10.55 12.53 -15.08
CA TYR A 158 10.56 12.75 -13.63
C TYR A 158 11.35 14.01 -13.23
N GLY A 159 12.57 14.17 -13.76
CA GLY A 159 13.36 15.37 -13.47
C GLY A 159 12.79 16.65 -14.09
N GLN A 160 12.03 16.56 -15.18
CA GLN A 160 11.26 17.69 -15.72
C GLN A 160 10.13 18.09 -14.77
N ILE A 161 9.34 17.14 -14.29
CA ILE A 161 8.29 17.37 -13.27
C ILE A 161 8.87 18.07 -12.03
N LEU A 162 10.02 17.62 -11.53
CA LEU A 162 10.67 18.25 -10.37
C LEU A 162 11.21 19.66 -10.64
N LYS A 163 11.45 20.04 -11.89
CA LYS A 163 11.89 21.41 -12.25
C LYS A 163 10.71 22.36 -12.44
N GLU A 164 9.57 21.83 -12.88
CA GLU A 164 8.34 22.59 -13.12
C GLU A 164 7.52 22.80 -11.85
N THR A 165 7.75 21.99 -10.82
CA THR A 165 7.09 22.09 -9.52
C THR A 165 7.92 22.90 -8.52
N ASP A 166 7.23 23.54 -7.57
CA ASP A 166 7.85 24.38 -6.53
C ASP A 166 8.79 23.58 -5.61
N GLU A 167 9.68 24.28 -4.90
CA GLU A 167 10.62 23.64 -3.95
C GLU A 167 9.90 22.88 -2.82
N ASN A 168 8.69 23.29 -2.46
CA ASN A 168 7.83 22.64 -1.46
C ASN A 168 6.91 21.56 -2.05
N SER A 169 7.24 21.08 -3.25
CA SER A 169 6.52 19.99 -3.92
C SER A 169 7.33 18.69 -3.89
N PHE A 170 6.64 17.60 -3.57
CA PHE A 170 7.16 16.24 -3.57
C PHE A 170 6.33 15.35 -4.47
N THR A 171 6.90 14.24 -4.92
CA THR A 171 6.22 13.29 -5.80
C THR A 171 6.06 11.94 -5.13
N MET A 172 5.04 11.21 -5.54
CA MET A 172 4.69 9.90 -4.99
C MET A 172 4.42 8.90 -6.11
N ILE A 173 4.62 7.63 -5.75
CA ILE A 173 4.14 6.51 -6.53
C ILE A 173 3.11 5.73 -5.72
N ILE A 174 2.04 5.28 -6.40
CA ILE A 174 1.05 4.39 -5.81
C ILE A 174 1.31 2.94 -6.23
N ASN A 175 1.12 2.01 -5.31
CA ASN A 175 1.17 0.58 -5.56
C ASN A 175 -0.06 -0.08 -4.91
N ALA A 176 -0.58 -1.10 -5.57
CA ALA A 176 -1.60 -1.97 -5.01
C ALA A 176 -1.33 -3.39 -5.46
N ASP A 177 -1.25 -4.32 -4.51
CA ASP A 177 -1.07 -5.74 -4.80
C ASP A 177 -1.69 -6.61 -3.70
N GLY A 178 -2.08 -7.84 -4.04
CA GLY A 178 -2.69 -8.79 -3.13
C GLY A 178 -1.66 -9.52 -2.27
N VAL A 179 -1.66 -9.25 -0.97
CA VAL A 179 -0.85 -9.99 0.01
C VAL A 179 -1.71 -11.04 0.70
N VAL A 180 -1.32 -12.31 0.62
CA VAL A 180 -2.02 -13.40 1.31
C VAL A 180 -1.62 -13.40 2.78
N THR A 181 -2.61 -13.37 3.68
CA THR A 181 -2.33 -13.48 5.12
C THR A 181 -1.85 -14.89 5.48
N PRO A 182 -1.06 -15.07 6.56
CA PRO A 182 -0.56 -16.39 6.97
C PRO A 182 -1.66 -17.44 7.19
N ASN A 183 -2.88 -17.01 7.49
CA ASN A 183 -4.03 -17.89 7.69
C ASN A 183 -4.73 -18.30 6.37
N GLN A 184 -4.19 -17.91 5.21
CA GLN A 184 -4.62 -18.21 3.82
C GLN A 184 -6.09 -17.94 3.45
N ASN A 185 -6.92 -17.56 4.41
CA ASN A 185 -8.36 -17.37 4.21
C ASN A 185 -8.73 -15.95 3.75
N ILE A 186 -7.80 -15.00 3.85
CA ILE A 186 -7.99 -13.59 3.50
C ILE A 186 -6.74 -13.10 2.79
N SER A 187 -6.93 -12.39 1.70
CA SER A 187 -5.94 -11.56 1.04
C SER A 187 -6.22 -10.10 1.36
N LEU A 188 -5.16 -9.34 1.66
CA LEU A 188 -5.21 -7.90 1.83
C LEU A 188 -4.74 -7.25 0.54
N TRP A 189 -5.49 -6.27 0.05
CA TRP A 189 -5.10 -5.45 -1.09
C TRP A 189 -4.93 -4.01 -0.60
N PRO A 190 -3.75 -3.66 -0.06
CA PRO A 190 -3.45 -2.30 0.34
C PRO A 190 -3.11 -1.43 -0.87
N PHE A 191 -3.60 -0.19 -0.85
CA PHE A 191 -3.13 0.91 -1.68
C PHE A 191 -2.06 1.65 -0.90
N ILE A 192 -0.83 1.59 -1.38
CA ILE A 192 0.36 2.09 -0.71
C ILE A 192 0.97 3.21 -1.54
N LEU A 193 1.25 4.33 -0.89
CA LEU A 193 1.97 5.46 -1.44
C LEU A 193 3.39 5.51 -0.87
N MET A 194 4.34 5.87 -1.72
CA MET A 194 5.73 6.14 -1.32
C MET A 194 6.18 7.47 -1.91
N ILE A 195 6.78 8.32 -1.08
CA ILE A 195 7.39 9.59 -1.52
C ILE A 195 8.72 9.28 -2.22
N ASN A 196 8.89 9.77 -3.44
CA ASN A 196 10.09 9.52 -4.26
C ASN A 196 11.32 10.25 -3.70
N GLU A 197 11.12 11.36 -3.00
CA GLU A 197 12.20 12.13 -2.36
C GLU A 197 12.61 11.55 -0.99
N VAL A 198 12.06 10.42 -0.55
CA VAL A 198 12.70 9.64 0.52
C VAL A 198 13.97 8.96 -0.06
N PRO A 199 15.13 8.98 0.63
CA PRO A 199 16.33 8.29 0.15
C PRO A 199 16.07 6.81 -0.17
N ILE A 200 16.61 6.32 -1.29
CA ILE A 200 16.31 4.97 -1.83
C ILE A 200 16.38 3.84 -0.76
N PRO A 201 17.40 3.76 0.12
CA PRO A 201 17.47 2.70 1.12
C PRO A 201 16.34 2.74 2.16
N GLN A 202 15.74 3.91 2.36
CA GLN A 202 14.75 4.19 3.40
C GLN A 202 13.30 4.13 2.88
N ARG A 203 13.07 4.22 1.57
CA ARG A 203 11.72 4.22 0.96
C ARG A 203 10.86 3.04 1.38
N ARG A 204 11.49 1.88 1.65
CA ARG A 204 10.80 0.63 2.03
C ARG A 204 10.62 0.45 3.54
N TYR A 205 11.08 1.40 4.35
CA TYR A 205 10.84 1.34 5.78
C TYR A 205 9.37 1.63 6.05
N THR A 206 8.79 0.89 6.99
CA THR A 206 7.37 0.94 7.31
C THR A 206 6.88 2.34 7.71
N GLU A 207 7.76 3.12 8.34
CA GLU A 207 7.52 4.50 8.76
C GLU A 207 7.47 5.50 7.59
N ASN A 208 7.99 5.14 6.41
CA ASN A 208 7.99 5.96 5.19
C ASN A 208 6.94 5.50 4.17
N ILE A 209 6.16 4.48 4.52
CA ILE A 209 5.09 3.93 3.70
C ILE A 209 3.77 4.55 4.17
N ILE A 210 3.05 5.16 3.24
CA ILE A 210 1.72 5.71 3.49
C ILE A 210 0.70 4.71 2.97
N ILE A 211 -0.32 4.39 3.77
CA ILE A 211 -1.41 3.50 3.38
C ILE A 211 -2.60 4.38 3.04
N ALA A 212 -3.00 4.42 1.76
CA ALA A 212 -4.19 5.16 1.33
C ALA A 212 -5.48 4.38 1.63
N GLY A 213 -5.43 3.05 1.51
CA GLY A 213 -6.60 2.23 1.75
C GLY A 213 -6.29 0.75 1.79
N VAL A 214 -7.20 -0.08 2.33
CA VAL A 214 -7.05 -1.54 2.37
C VAL A 214 -8.37 -2.22 2.06
N ILE A 215 -8.35 -3.17 1.13
CA ILE A 215 -9.45 -4.10 0.86
C ILE A 215 -9.11 -5.47 1.47
N PRO A 216 -9.76 -5.88 2.58
CA PRO A 216 -9.71 -7.27 3.03
C PRO A 216 -10.69 -8.11 2.21
N ALA A 217 -10.17 -9.02 1.40
CA ALA A 217 -10.99 -9.86 0.53
C ALA A 217 -10.52 -11.32 0.52
N LYS A 218 -11.48 -12.26 0.53
CA LYS A 218 -11.17 -13.69 0.35
C LYS A 218 -10.71 -14.03 -1.06
N VAL A 219 -11.09 -13.19 -2.03
CA VAL A 219 -10.79 -13.34 -3.45
C VAL A 219 -10.34 -11.96 -3.94
N LYS A 220 -9.47 -11.95 -4.95
CA LYS A 220 -9.05 -10.73 -5.67
C LYS A 220 -10.27 -9.84 -5.98
N PRO A 221 -10.24 -8.53 -5.67
CA PRO A 221 -11.30 -7.59 -6.05
C PRO A 221 -11.42 -7.53 -7.57
N ASN A 222 -12.64 -7.33 -8.07
CA ASN A 222 -12.84 -7.07 -9.49
C ASN A 222 -12.61 -5.57 -9.78
N ASN A 223 -12.46 -5.26 -11.07
CA ASN A 223 -12.21 -3.91 -11.55
C ASN A 223 -13.22 -2.89 -11.02
N ILE A 224 -14.51 -3.23 -10.95
CA ILE A 224 -15.58 -2.36 -10.47
C ILE A 224 -15.37 -1.93 -9.00
N VAL A 225 -14.98 -2.87 -8.13
CA VAL A 225 -14.68 -2.53 -6.73
C VAL A 225 -13.42 -1.68 -6.63
N PHE A 226 -12.42 -2.02 -7.44
CA PHE A 226 -11.11 -1.38 -7.41
C PHE A 226 -11.17 0.07 -7.90
N GLU A 227 -11.92 0.33 -8.98
CA GLU A 227 -12.25 1.67 -9.48
C GLU A 227 -12.94 2.51 -8.40
N ALA A 228 -13.98 1.98 -7.75
CA ALA A 228 -14.66 2.69 -6.67
C ALA A 228 -13.76 2.99 -5.45
N CYS A 229 -12.76 2.14 -5.15
CA CYS A 229 -11.76 2.45 -4.13
C CYS A 229 -10.83 3.59 -4.57
N LEU A 230 -10.41 3.59 -5.84
CA LEU A 230 -9.56 4.64 -6.40
C LEU A 230 -10.28 5.98 -6.44
N ASP A 231 -11.58 6.01 -6.74
CA ASP A 231 -12.39 7.23 -6.68
C ASP A 231 -12.33 7.86 -5.27
N LEU A 232 -12.52 7.05 -4.22
CA LEU A 232 -12.42 7.49 -2.83
C LEU A 232 -11.01 7.98 -2.46
N ILE A 233 -9.96 7.30 -2.95
CA ILE A 233 -8.57 7.70 -2.70
C ILE A 233 -8.23 9.00 -3.46
N THR A 234 -8.82 9.20 -4.64
CA THR A 234 -8.54 10.35 -5.51
C THR A 234 -8.94 11.66 -4.85
N GLU A 235 -10.00 11.68 -4.05
CA GLU A 235 -10.39 12.86 -3.27
C GLU A 235 -9.26 13.31 -2.32
N ASP A 236 -8.66 12.38 -1.56
CA ASP A 236 -7.51 12.68 -0.69
C ASP A 236 -6.26 13.07 -1.48
N LEU A 237 -6.01 12.44 -2.64
CA LEU A 237 -4.87 12.77 -3.51
C LEU A 237 -4.98 14.18 -4.10
N GLN A 238 -6.17 14.58 -4.55
CA GLN A 238 -6.43 15.93 -5.04
C GLN A 238 -6.26 16.97 -3.94
N LEU A 239 -6.66 16.64 -2.70
CA LEU A 239 -6.50 17.53 -1.56
C LEU A 239 -5.02 17.90 -1.32
N ILE A 240 -4.13 16.90 -1.30
CA ILE A 240 -2.69 17.11 -1.07
C ILE A 240 -1.95 17.63 -2.31
N GLU A 241 -2.47 17.40 -3.51
CA GLU A 241 -1.96 17.99 -4.76
C GLU A 241 -2.21 19.50 -4.80
N ASN A 242 -3.41 19.93 -4.38
CA ASN A 242 -3.78 21.35 -4.28
C ASN A 242 -3.01 22.12 -3.19
N GLY A 243 -2.24 21.42 -2.35
CA GLY A 243 -1.44 21.99 -1.29
C GLY A 243 -2.17 21.97 0.05
N GLN A 244 -1.50 21.43 1.07
CA GLN A 244 -2.00 21.41 2.44
C GLN A 244 -0.98 22.01 3.40
N GLN A 245 -1.50 22.62 4.47
CA GLN A 245 -0.67 23.18 5.53
C GLN A 245 -0.24 22.07 6.48
N TYR A 246 1.07 21.90 6.62
CA TYR A 246 1.66 20.94 7.54
C TYR A 246 2.54 21.66 8.55
N TYR A 247 2.46 21.23 9.81
CA TYR A 247 3.49 21.56 10.77
C TYR A 247 4.76 20.73 10.48
N ILE A 248 5.88 21.43 10.25
CA ILE A 248 7.16 20.85 9.88
C ILE A 248 8.13 21.00 11.05
N SER A 249 8.49 19.87 11.66
CA SER A 249 9.37 19.82 12.83
C SER A 249 10.74 20.46 12.57
N ASP A 250 11.27 20.28 11.36
CA ASP A 250 12.60 20.77 10.97
C ASP A 250 12.71 22.29 10.89
N LEU A 251 11.57 22.96 10.73
CA LEU A 251 11.43 24.41 10.61
C LEU A 251 10.80 25.05 11.86
N ASP A 252 10.21 24.23 12.74
CA ASP A 252 9.35 24.68 13.85
C ASP A 252 8.26 25.65 13.37
N ALA A 253 7.67 25.34 12.21
CA ALA A 253 6.74 26.22 11.51
C ALA A 253 5.71 25.41 10.71
N THR A 254 4.61 26.07 10.34
CA THR A 254 3.66 25.53 9.36
C THR A 254 4.00 26.06 7.98
N ASP A 255 4.00 25.18 6.98
CA ASP A 255 4.20 25.55 5.58
C ASP A 255 3.25 24.76 4.68
N THR A 256 3.00 25.29 3.49
CA THR A 256 2.17 24.61 2.48
C THR A 256 3.06 23.70 1.65
N LEU A 257 2.75 22.40 1.64
CA LEU A 257 3.42 21.41 0.83
C LEU A 257 2.44 20.77 -0.16
N HIS A 258 2.97 20.40 -1.32
CA HIS A 258 2.22 19.73 -2.38
C HIS A 258 2.77 18.32 -2.61
N PHE A 259 1.88 17.35 -2.82
CA PHE A 259 2.25 15.96 -3.07
C PHE A 259 1.58 15.44 -4.34
N PHE A 260 2.37 15.19 -5.38
CA PHE A 260 1.89 14.76 -6.70
C PHE A 260 2.05 13.25 -6.88
N THR A 261 0.97 12.52 -7.15
CA THR A 261 1.07 11.09 -7.53
C THR A 261 1.35 10.98 -9.02
N ILE A 262 2.59 10.64 -9.39
CA ILE A 262 3.06 10.74 -10.78
C ILE A 262 3.09 9.42 -11.53
N ALA A 263 2.99 8.28 -10.82
CA ALA A 263 3.00 6.96 -11.43
C ALA A 263 2.39 5.90 -10.50
N SER A 264 1.94 4.80 -11.10
CA SER A 264 1.68 3.54 -10.40
C SER A 264 2.79 2.53 -10.67
N CYS A 265 3.12 1.69 -9.68
CA CYS A 265 4.10 0.62 -9.82
C CYS A 265 3.47 -0.70 -9.36
N THR A 266 2.84 -1.42 -10.30
CA THR A 266 2.07 -2.63 -10.03
C THR A 266 2.48 -3.79 -10.94
N ASP A 267 2.22 -5.02 -10.53
CA ASP A 267 2.34 -6.17 -11.43
C ASP A 267 1.21 -6.16 -12.49
N LYS A 268 1.34 -6.93 -13.58
CA LYS A 268 0.35 -6.90 -14.68
C LYS A 268 -1.10 -7.19 -14.23
N PRO A 269 -1.35 -8.18 -13.34
CA PRO A 269 -2.68 -8.39 -12.78
C PRO A 269 -3.25 -7.20 -12.02
N ALA A 270 -2.46 -6.47 -11.24
CA ALA A 270 -2.91 -5.30 -10.49
C ALA A 270 -2.95 -4.03 -11.35
N GLU A 271 -2.03 -3.89 -12.31
CA GLU A 271 -2.05 -2.85 -13.36
C GLU A 271 -3.38 -2.86 -14.11
N ALA A 272 -3.86 -4.05 -14.48
CA ALA A 272 -5.17 -4.19 -15.11
C ALA A 272 -6.33 -3.69 -14.22
N LEU A 273 -6.23 -3.80 -12.90
CA LEU A 273 -7.22 -3.26 -11.98
C LEU A 273 -7.09 -1.74 -11.85
N MET A 274 -5.87 -1.22 -11.71
CA MET A 274 -5.57 0.21 -11.58
C MET A 274 -6.04 1.01 -12.80
N GLU A 275 -5.82 0.49 -14.00
CA GLU A 275 -6.16 1.15 -15.26
C GLU A 275 -7.58 0.82 -15.75
N ASN A 276 -8.35 0.07 -14.96
CA ASN A 276 -9.66 -0.46 -15.35
C ASN A 276 -9.66 -1.17 -16.72
N VAL A 277 -8.61 -1.96 -17.01
CA VAL A 277 -8.51 -2.75 -18.24
C VAL A 277 -8.69 -4.24 -17.97
N VAL A 278 -8.98 -4.99 -19.02
CA VAL A 278 -9.04 -6.44 -18.94
C VAL A 278 -7.65 -7.02 -18.78
N VAL A 279 -7.54 -8.19 -18.14
CA VAL A 279 -6.26 -8.81 -17.84
C VAL A 279 -5.41 -9.01 -19.11
N TYR A 280 -4.08 -8.92 -18.97
CA TYR A 280 -3.12 -8.97 -20.08
C TYR A 280 -3.22 -10.17 -21.04
N ASN A 281 -3.88 -11.27 -20.63
CA ASN A 281 -4.12 -12.45 -21.46
C ASN A 281 -5.44 -12.42 -22.24
N ALA A 282 -6.30 -11.42 -22.01
CA ALA A 282 -7.56 -11.23 -22.72
C ALA A 282 -7.33 -10.68 -24.14
N GLU A 283 -8.33 -10.82 -25.01
CA GLU A 283 -8.28 -10.35 -26.39
C GLU A 283 -7.88 -8.88 -26.49
N TYR A 284 -8.51 -8.02 -25.70
CA TYR A 284 -8.16 -6.61 -25.60
C TYR A 284 -7.28 -6.35 -24.36
N GLY A 285 -6.28 -7.19 -24.08
CA GLY A 285 -5.45 -7.13 -22.87
C GLY A 285 -4.29 -6.13 -22.88
N CYS A 286 -4.03 -5.44 -24.00
CA CYS A 286 -2.95 -4.45 -24.08
C CYS A 286 -3.33 -3.19 -23.30
N PRO A 287 -2.56 -2.71 -22.30
CA PRO A 287 -2.91 -1.52 -21.51
C PRO A 287 -2.84 -0.20 -22.29
N LYS A 288 -2.26 -0.20 -23.49
CA LYS A 288 -2.07 1.03 -24.29
C LYS A 288 -3.12 1.24 -25.38
N CYS A 289 -3.63 0.14 -25.96
CA CYS A 289 -4.49 0.21 -27.13
C CYS A 289 -5.58 -0.86 -27.15
N PHE A 290 -6.54 -0.69 -28.06
CA PHE A 290 -7.61 -1.66 -28.34
C PHE A 290 -7.29 -2.65 -29.45
N THR A 291 -6.02 -2.81 -29.84
CA THR A 291 -5.63 -3.84 -30.80
C THR A 291 -5.98 -5.23 -30.22
N PRO A 292 -6.81 -6.03 -30.91
CA PRO A 292 -7.11 -7.39 -30.47
C PRO A 292 -5.83 -8.24 -30.58
N GLY A 293 -5.49 -8.93 -29.50
CA GLY A 293 -4.36 -9.84 -29.46
C GLY A 293 -4.72 -11.18 -30.10
N GLU A 294 -3.77 -11.76 -30.82
CA GLU A 294 -3.86 -13.08 -31.43
C GLU A 294 -3.21 -14.14 -30.52
N ILE A 295 -3.72 -15.37 -30.56
CA ILE A 295 -3.12 -16.48 -29.79
C ILE A 295 -2.08 -17.15 -30.67
N PHE A 296 -0.81 -17.00 -30.29
CA PHE A 296 0.28 -17.74 -30.90
C PHE A 296 0.53 -19.04 -30.12
N HIS A 297 0.56 -20.15 -30.84
CA HIS A 297 0.88 -21.46 -30.29
C HIS A 297 2.33 -21.82 -30.62
N GLY A 298 3.11 -22.14 -29.60
CA GLY A 298 4.52 -22.47 -29.75
C GLY A 298 4.92 -23.73 -29.00
N GLU A 299 6.10 -24.24 -29.36
CA GLU A 299 6.73 -25.38 -28.72
C GLU A 299 8.12 -25.00 -28.24
N ARG A 300 8.44 -25.28 -26.97
CA ARG A 300 9.77 -25.04 -26.41
C ARG A 300 10.38 -26.34 -25.93
N GLY A 301 11.55 -26.67 -26.45
CA GLY A 301 12.38 -27.77 -25.95
C GLY A 301 13.00 -27.40 -24.60
N LEU A 302 12.81 -28.25 -23.59
CA LEU A 302 13.49 -28.22 -22.31
C LEU A 302 14.12 -29.59 -22.09
N GLY A 303 15.34 -29.77 -22.62
CA GLY A 303 16.01 -31.07 -22.70
C GLY A 303 15.22 -32.04 -23.60
N ASN A 304 14.96 -33.25 -23.10
CA ASN A 304 14.22 -34.29 -23.84
C ASN A 304 12.69 -34.11 -23.82
N LYS A 305 12.17 -32.98 -23.34
CA LYS A 305 10.72 -32.70 -23.26
C LYS A 305 10.35 -31.50 -24.13
N ILE A 306 9.29 -31.65 -24.92
CA ILE A 306 8.65 -30.55 -25.65
C ILE A 306 7.50 -30.02 -24.79
N LYS A 307 7.55 -28.74 -24.42
CA LYS A 307 6.45 -28.06 -23.74
C LYS A 307 5.71 -27.18 -24.74
N LYS A 308 4.45 -27.51 -25.01
CA LYS A 308 3.53 -26.63 -25.74
C LYS A 308 3.20 -25.42 -24.87
N PHE A 309 3.19 -24.24 -25.46
CA PHE A 309 2.75 -23.01 -24.82
C PHE A 309 1.85 -22.23 -25.77
N HIS A 310 1.06 -21.33 -25.19
CA HIS A 310 0.35 -20.30 -25.93
C HIS A 310 0.71 -18.96 -25.31
N ILE A 311 0.85 -17.95 -26.16
CA ILE A 311 1.08 -16.58 -25.74
C ILE A 311 0.15 -15.69 -26.55
N ARG A 312 -0.43 -14.67 -25.91
CA ARG A 312 -1.16 -13.64 -26.64
C ARG A 312 -0.17 -12.61 -27.16
N VAL A 313 -0.19 -12.39 -28.47
CA VAL A 313 0.65 -11.43 -29.17
C VAL A 313 -0.24 -10.33 -29.73
N PHE A 314 0.21 -9.09 -29.64
CA PHE A 314 -0.52 -7.95 -30.18
C PHE A 314 0.17 -7.52 -31.48
N PRO A 315 -0.50 -7.66 -32.64
CA PRO A 315 0.11 -7.30 -33.90
C PRO A 315 0.41 -5.79 -33.95
N TYR A 316 1.53 -5.43 -34.58
CA TYR A 316 1.85 -4.03 -34.84
C TYR A 316 1.01 -3.54 -36.02
N GLY A 317 0.30 -2.42 -35.86
CA GLY A 317 -0.59 -1.88 -36.87
C GLY A 317 -1.17 -0.55 -36.43
N ASP A 318 -2.23 -0.10 -37.10
CA ASP A 318 -2.96 1.11 -36.69
C ASP A 318 -3.47 0.93 -35.26
N ILE A 319 -3.09 1.87 -34.41
CA ILE A 319 -3.35 1.82 -32.97
C ILE A 319 -4.54 2.71 -32.70
N GLU A 320 -5.61 2.09 -32.21
CA GLU A 320 -6.66 2.83 -31.52
C GLU A 320 -6.27 2.95 -30.03
N ASP A 321 -6.06 4.18 -29.58
CA ASP A 321 -5.73 4.49 -28.20
C ASP A 321 -6.87 4.12 -27.25
N ARG A 322 -6.50 3.80 -26.01
CA ARG A 322 -7.50 3.57 -24.98
C ARG A 322 -8.19 4.85 -24.53
N THR A 323 -9.49 4.73 -24.26
CA THR A 323 -10.29 5.72 -23.55
C THR A 323 -10.94 5.06 -22.34
N GLN A 324 -11.05 5.77 -21.22
CA GLN A 324 -11.63 5.24 -20.00
C GLN A 324 -13.05 4.67 -20.22
N ASP A 325 -13.90 5.36 -20.98
CA ASP A 325 -15.28 4.93 -21.25
C ASP A 325 -15.34 3.54 -21.90
N LYS A 326 -14.58 3.33 -22.99
CA LYS A 326 -14.49 2.03 -23.67
C LYS A 326 -13.90 0.94 -22.79
N CYS A 327 -12.92 1.25 -21.95
CA CYS A 327 -12.37 0.29 -20.98
C CYS A 327 -13.46 -0.17 -20.01
N THR A 328 -14.22 0.78 -19.45
CA THR A 328 -15.33 0.53 -18.54
C THR A 328 -16.43 -0.33 -19.19
N GLU A 329 -16.79 -0.07 -20.45
CA GLU A 329 -17.76 -0.88 -21.20
C GLU A 329 -17.29 -2.33 -21.34
N ILE A 330 -16.07 -2.56 -21.85
CA ILE A 330 -15.52 -3.90 -22.05
C ILE A 330 -15.41 -4.67 -20.73
N VAL A 331 -14.95 -4.01 -19.66
CA VAL A 331 -14.85 -4.63 -18.33
C VAL A 331 -16.23 -5.05 -17.81
N ARG A 332 -17.26 -4.21 -17.98
CA ARG A 332 -18.64 -4.53 -17.58
C ARG A 332 -19.18 -5.72 -18.36
N ASP A 333 -19.02 -5.74 -19.68
CA ASP A 333 -19.46 -6.85 -20.53
C ASP A 333 -18.79 -8.16 -20.12
N MET A 334 -17.48 -8.14 -19.81
CA MET A 334 -16.76 -9.30 -19.33
C MET A 334 -17.23 -9.79 -17.95
N GLU A 335 -17.56 -8.88 -17.03
CA GLU A 335 -18.09 -9.27 -15.72
C GLU A 335 -19.52 -9.87 -15.84
N ASP A 336 -20.36 -9.32 -16.71
CA ASP A 336 -21.69 -9.86 -17.00
C ASP A 336 -21.60 -11.24 -17.69
N GLU A 337 -20.65 -11.46 -18.59
CA GLU A 337 -20.35 -12.78 -19.14
C GLU A 337 -19.90 -13.80 -18.09
N LYS A 338 -19.07 -13.38 -17.10
CA LYS A 338 -18.66 -14.27 -16.01
C LYS A 338 -19.83 -14.66 -15.12
N LEU A 339 -20.81 -13.78 -14.96
CA LEU A 339 -22.03 -14.04 -14.20
C LEU A 339 -23.02 -14.95 -14.96
N SER A 340 -23.06 -14.87 -16.29
CA SER A 340 -23.97 -15.68 -17.12
C SER A 340 -23.45 -17.09 -17.42
N LYS A 341 -22.13 -17.32 -17.38
CA LYS A 341 -21.54 -18.66 -17.58
C LYS A 341 -21.78 -19.54 -16.34
N PRO A 342 -22.40 -20.73 -16.48
CA PRO A 342 -22.55 -21.66 -15.37
C PRO A 342 -21.17 -22.03 -14.83
N ARG A 343 -20.95 -21.87 -13.51
CA ARG A 343 -19.72 -22.31 -12.85
C ARG A 343 -19.51 -23.77 -13.22
N ARG A 344 -18.45 -24.08 -13.98
CA ARG A 344 -18.06 -25.46 -14.23
C ARG A 344 -17.83 -26.10 -12.86
N GLY A 345 -18.74 -26.98 -12.47
CA GLY A 345 -18.58 -27.78 -11.27
C GLY A 345 -17.24 -28.51 -11.37
N HIS A 346 -16.44 -28.41 -10.32
CA HIS A 346 -15.33 -29.34 -10.14
C HIS A 346 -15.95 -30.73 -10.01
N SER A 347 -15.95 -31.47 -11.11
CA SER A 347 -16.09 -32.93 -11.17
C SER A 347 -14.79 -33.58 -10.76
#